data_AF-A0A1Q6QHH4-F1
#
_entry.id   AF-A0A1Q6QHH4-F1
#
_cell.length_a   1.000
_cell.length_b   1.000
_cell.length_c   1.000
_cell.angle_alpha   90.00
_cell.angle_beta   90.00
_cell.angle_gamma   90.00
#
_symmetry.space_group_name_H-M   'P 1'
#
loop_
_entity.id
_entity.type
_entity.pdbx_description
1 polymer ?
#
loop_
_entity_poly.entity_id
_entity_poly.type
_entity_poly.pdbx_seq_one_letter_code
_entity_poly.pdbx_strand_id
1 'polypeptide(L)'
;MEGIFDLILETVLSKNGEITISGDVYLKNLVKSKFLKLNYSHVEYVINCLGKNTTKVRNIKSYLLASLFNAGSTISSYYRAEVNHDMPQYAG
;
A
#
# COMPACT_ATOMS: atom_id res chain seq x y z
N MET A 1 2.18 -14.02 -2.96
CA MET A 1 2.97 -12.89 -3.48
C MET A 1 2.53 -12.50 -4.89
N GLU A 2 2.35 -13.45 -5.81
CA GLU A 2 2.00 -13.16 -7.22
C GLU A 2 0.83 -12.18 -7.40
N GLY A 3 -0.28 -12.36 -6.68
CA GLY A 3 -1.46 -11.48 -6.84
C GLY A 3 -1.26 -9.98 -6.52
N ILE A 4 -0.26 -9.59 -5.72
CA ILE A 4 0.06 -8.17 -5.49
C ILE A 4 0.80 -7.60 -6.70
N PHE A 5 1.73 -8.36 -7.28
CA PHE A 5 2.46 -7.94 -8.47
C PHE A 5 1.53 -7.80 -9.68
N ASP A 6 0.59 -8.73 -9.84
CA ASP A 6 -0.43 -8.64 -10.88
C ASP A 6 -1.28 -7.37 -10.72
N LEU A 7 -1.66 -7.02 -9.50
CA LEU A 7 -2.42 -5.79 -9.23
C LEU A 7 -1.61 -4.52 -9.56
N ILE A 8 -0.32 -4.51 -9.22
CA ILE A 8 0.58 -3.39 -9.59
C ILE A 8 0.65 -3.27 -11.11
N LEU A 9 0.85 -4.39 -11.80
CA LEU A 9 0.96 -4.44 -13.25
C LEU A 9 -0.35 -4.00 -13.93
N GLU A 10 -1.49 -4.53 -13.49
CA GLU A 10 -2.83 -4.14 -13.95
C GLU A 10 -3.06 -2.63 -13.80
N THR A 11 -2.66 -2.06 -12.66
CA THR A 11 -2.79 -0.62 -12.36
C THR A 11 -1.93 0.23 -13.31
N VAL A 12 -0.67 -0.18 -13.52
CA VAL A 12 0.30 0.55 -14.35
C VAL A 12 -0.06 0.48 -15.84
N LEU A 13 -0.60 -0.66 -16.29
CA LEU A 13 -0.95 -0.93 -17.69
C LEU A 13 -2.39 -0.53 -18.06
N SER A 14 -3.26 -0.26 -17.08
CA SER A 14 -4.67 0.13 -17.30
C SER A 14 -4.81 1.21 -18.38
N LYS A 15 -5.79 1.12 -19.28
CA LYS A 15 -5.99 2.12 -20.35
C LYS A 15 -6.82 3.34 -19.91
N ASN A 16 -7.41 3.30 -18.72
CA ASN A 16 -8.27 4.37 -18.23
C ASN A 16 -7.47 5.64 -17.90
N GLY A 17 -8.06 6.83 -18.10
CA GLY A 17 -7.43 8.10 -17.74
C GLY A 17 -7.36 8.36 -16.23
N GLU A 18 -8.22 7.69 -15.47
CA GLU A 18 -8.44 7.90 -14.04
C GLU A 18 -8.57 6.57 -13.30
N ILE A 19 -8.27 6.60 -12.01
CA ILE A 19 -8.39 5.45 -11.11
C ILE A 19 -8.98 5.94 -9.79
N THR A 20 -10.02 5.25 -9.31
CA THR A 20 -10.62 5.51 -7.99
C THR A 20 -9.88 4.73 -6.91
N ILE A 21 -9.40 5.42 -5.88
CA ILE A 21 -8.71 4.82 -4.73
C ILE A 21 -9.36 5.39 -3.46
N SER A 22 -9.88 4.52 -2.61
CA SER A 22 -10.54 4.90 -1.33
C SER A 22 -11.67 5.94 -1.46
N GLY A 23 -12.34 6.01 -2.62
CA GLY A 23 -13.44 6.95 -2.87
C GLY A 23 -13.02 8.22 -3.63
N ASP A 24 -11.72 8.52 -3.69
CA ASP A 24 -11.18 9.64 -4.45
C ASP A 24 -10.77 9.24 -5.87
N VAL A 25 -10.93 10.16 -6.82
CA VAL A 25 -10.53 9.97 -8.22
C VAL A 25 -9.18 10.63 -8.46
N TYR A 26 -8.23 9.84 -8.95
CA TYR A 26 -6.89 10.31 -9.28
C TYR A 26 -6.60 10.14 -10.76
N LEU A 27 -5.84 11.09 -11.33
CA LEU A 27 -5.26 10.92 -12.66
C LEU A 27 -4.36 9.68 -12.67
N LYS A 28 -4.53 8.81 -13.68
CA LYS A 28 -3.75 7.57 -13.81
C LYS A 28 -2.25 7.83 -13.73
N ASN A 29 -1.75 8.90 -14.34
CA ASN A 29 -0.32 9.20 -14.37
C ASN A 29 0.26 9.43 -12.96
N LEU A 30 -0.52 10.01 -12.05
CA LEU A 30 -0.12 10.16 -10.65
C LEU A 30 -0.04 8.80 -9.95
N VAL A 31 -1.09 7.99 -10.10
CA VAL A 31 -1.15 6.63 -9.54
C VAL A 31 0.01 5.78 -10.06
N LYS A 32 0.23 5.79 -11.38
CA LYS A 32 1.35 5.09 -12.03
C LYS A 32 2.71 5.54 -11.50
N SER A 33 2.92 6.85 -11.35
CA SER A 33 4.17 7.40 -10.79
C SER A 33 4.42 6.90 -9.36
N LYS A 34 3.38 6.84 -8.52
CA LYS A 34 3.49 6.25 -7.18
C LYS A 34 3.79 4.74 -7.22
N PHE A 35 3.09 4.00 -8.07
CA PHE A 35 3.26 2.54 -8.17
C PHE A 35 4.64 2.14 -8.70
N LEU A 36 5.20 2.89 -9.65
CA LEU A 36 6.55 2.64 -10.18
C LEU A 36 7.68 2.95 -9.18
N LYS A 37 7.39 3.66 -8.09
CA LYS A 37 8.33 3.92 -6.99
C LYS A 37 8.28 2.84 -5.90
N LEU A 38 7.35 1.90 -5.99
CA LEU A 38 7.25 0.81 -5.03
C LEU A 38 8.47 -0.10 -5.15
N ASN A 39 8.92 -0.58 -3.99
CA ASN A 39 10.03 -1.51 -3.86
C ASN A 39 9.63 -2.60 -2.85
N TYR A 40 10.55 -3.52 -2.56
CA TYR A 40 10.30 -4.65 -1.67
C TYR A 40 9.72 -4.21 -0.31
N SER A 41 10.31 -3.19 0.34
CA SER A 41 9.86 -2.72 1.66
C SER A 41 8.41 -2.23 1.65
N HIS A 42 7.97 -1.58 0.57
CA HIS A 42 6.57 -1.17 0.43
C HIS A 42 5.63 -2.38 0.34
N VAL A 43 6.02 -3.41 -0.41
CA VAL A 43 5.21 -4.62 -0.56
C VAL A 43 5.15 -5.39 0.76
N GLU A 44 6.28 -5.54 1.45
CA GLU A 44 6.38 -6.15 2.77
C GLU A 44 5.49 -5.43 3.79
N TYR A 45 5.54 -4.10 3.83
CA TYR A 45 4.64 -3.28 4.65
C TYR A 45 3.17 -3.59 4.39
N VAL A 46 2.74 -3.64 3.11
CA VAL A 46 1.34 -3.93 2.75
C VAL A 46 0.94 -5.35 3.17
N ILE A 47 1.83 -6.33 3.01
CA ILE A 47 1.60 -7.71 3.45
C ILE A 47 1.45 -7.77 4.98
N ASN A 48 2.29 -7.05 5.72
CA ASN A 48 2.20 -6.99 7.18
C ASN A 48 0.89 -6.33 7.64
N CYS A 49 0.48 -5.23 6.99
CA CYS A 49 -0.83 -4.61 7.24
C CYS A 49 -1.99 -5.57 7.00
N LEU A 50 -1.93 -6.38 5.93
CA LEU A 50 -2.95 -7.38 5.65
C LEU A 50 -2.96 -8.49 6.71
N GLY A 51 -1.79 -8.98 7.12
CA GLY A 51 -1.65 -10.04 8.12
C GLY A 51 -2.10 -9.62 9.53
N LYS A 52 -1.89 -8.35 9.90
CA LYS A 52 -2.33 -7.79 11.18
C LYS A 52 -3.80 -7.34 11.19
N ASN A 53 -4.47 -7.32 10.04
CA ASN A 53 -5.86 -6.91 9.97
C ASN A 53 -6.76 -7.95 10.65
N THR A 54 -7.37 -7.57 11.77
CA THR A 54 -8.28 -8.44 12.54
C THR A 54 -9.71 -8.47 11.98
N THR A 55 -10.00 -7.62 10.99
CA THR A 55 -11.32 -7.52 10.36
C THR A 55 -11.33 -8.15 8.98
N LYS A 56 -12.42 -8.85 8.64
CA LYS A 56 -12.60 -9.44 7.31
C LYS A 56 -12.61 -8.36 6.23
N VAL A 57 -11.62 -8.39 5.35
CA VAL A 57 -11.57 -7.54 4.16
C VAL A 57 -12.58 -8.05 3.12
N ARG A 58 -13.68 -7.31 2.92
CA ARG A 58 -14.73 -7.69 1.95
C ARG A 58 -14.32 -7.47 0.49
N ASN A 59 -13.46 -6.48 0.23
CA ASN A 59 -12.93 -6.18 -1.08
C ASN A 59 -11.40 -6.06 -1.01
N ILE A 60 -10.73 -7.19 -1.25
CA ILE A 60 -9.27 -7.28 -1.13
C ILE A 60 -8.53 -6.45 -2.17
N LYS A 61 -9.05 -6.34 -3.41
CA LYS A 61 -8.44 -5.51 -4.46
C LYS A 61 -8.40 -4.05 -4.06
N SER A 62 -9.54 -3.48 -3.63
CA SER A 62 -9.60 -2.07 -3.21
C SER A 62 -8.72 -1.80 -1.99
N TYR A 63 -8.67 -2.73 -1.03
CA TYR A 63 -7.76 -2.61 0.11
C TYR A 63 -6.30 -2.56 -0.32
N LEU A 64 -5.85 -3.54 -1.13
CA LEU A 64 -4.48 -3.59 -1.60
C LEU A 64 -4.10 -2.37 -2.45
N LEU A 65 -4.99 -1.93 -3.34
CA LEU A 65 -4.76 -0.74 -4.17
C LEU A 65 -4.54 0.51 -3.31
N ALA A 66 -5.39 0.71 -2.30
CA ALA A 66 -5.25 1.82 -1.35
C ALA A 66 -3.97 1.71 -0.52
N SER A 67 -3.65 0.53 0.02
CA SER A 67 -2.45 0.31 0.82
C SER A 67 -1.17 0.54 0.00
N LEU A 68 -1.11 0.06 -1.24
CA LEU A 68 0.03 0.27 -2.15
C LEU A 68 0.17 1.75 -2.53
N PHE A 69 -0.94 2.44 -2.83
CA PHE A 69 -0.91 3.88 -3.16
C PHE A 69 -0.40 4.75 -2.01
N ASN A 70 -0.69 4.34 -0.78
CA ASN A 70 -0.32 5.05 0.45
C ASN A 70 1.04 4.61 1.02
N ALA A 71 1.59 3.47 0.57
CA ALA A 71 2.77 2.85 1.18
C ALA A 71 3.94 3.82 1.34
N GLY A 72 4.30 4.58 0.30
CA GLY A 72 5.43 5.52 0.36
C GLY A 72 5.23 6.67 1.36
N SER A 73 3.99 6.99 1.72
CA SER A 73 3.67 8.05 2.68
C SER A 73 3.54 7.55 4.12
N THR A 74 3.23 6.27 4.32
CA THR A 74 2.89 5.72 5.64
C THR A 74 3.91 4.74 6.20
N ILE A 75 4.75 4.13 5.35
CA ILE A 75 5.69 3.07 5.74
C ILE A 75 6.66 3.49 6.85
N SER A 76 7.19 4.71 6.79
CA SER A 76 8.14 5.21 7.80
C SER A 76 7.48 5.33 9.17
N SER A 77 6.26 5.87 9.22
CA SER A 77 5.52 6.02 10.47
C SER A 77 5.11 4.67 11.05
N TYR A 78 4.75 3.72 10.18
CA TYR A 78 4.44 2.35 10.58
C TYR A 78 5.61 1.69 11.31
N TYR A 79 6.79 1.61 10.68
CA TYR A 79 7.93 0.94 11.31
C TYR A 79 8.44 1.68 12.55
N ARG A 80 8.35 3.01 12.61
CA ARG A 80 8.67 3.76 13.83
C ARG A 80 7.73 3.37 14.97
N ALA A 81 6.44 3.23 14.70
CA ALA A 81 5.47 2.80 15.72
C ALA A 81 5.74 1.39 16.22
N GLU A 82 6.11 0.46 15.33
CA GLU A 82 6.48 -0.92 15.69
C GLU A 82 7.73 -0.96 16.59
N VAL A 83 8.78 -0.21 16.24
CA VAL A 83 9.98 -0.11 17.08
C VAL A 83 9.65 0.47 18.46
N ASN A 84 8.86 1.54 18.53
CA ASN A 84 8.48 2.15 19.79
C ASN A 84 7.65 1.21 20.68
N HIS A 85 6.85 0.32 20.07
CA HIS A 85 6.04 -0.66 20.79
C HIS A 85 6.90 -1.79 21.38
N ASP A 86 7.84 -2.32 20.60
CA ASP A 86 8.66 -3.47 21.00
C ASP A 86 9.88 -3.06 21.85
N MET A 87 10.32 -1.81 21.68
CA MET A 87 11.52 -1.25 22.32
C MET A 87 11.24 0.16 22.88
N PRO A 88 10.34 0.28 23.88
CA PRO A 88 9.90 1.58 24.40
C PRO A 88 11.02 2.43 24.98
N GLN A 89 12.11 1.81 25.47
CA GLN A 89 13.30 2.51 25.96
C GLN A 89 14.11 3.23 24.87
N TYR A 90 13.87 2.93 23.59
CA TYR A 90 14.45 3.62 22.43
C TYR A 90 13.44 4.52 21.71
N ALA A 91 12.24 4.67 22.27
CA ALA A 91 11.23 5.59 21.74
C ALA A 91 11.67 7.04 22.02
N GLY A 92 12.10 7.73 20.97
CA GLY A 92 12.37 9.17 20.97
C GLY A 92 11.13 10.01 20.69
#